data_AF-A0A7X8LN92-F1
#
_entry.id   AF-A0A7X8LN92-F1
#
_cell.length_a   1.000
_cell.length_b   1.000
_cell.length_c   1.000
_cell.angle_alpha   90.00
_cell.angle_beta   90.00
_cell.angle_gamma   90.00
#
_symmetry.space_group_name_H-M   'P 1'
#
loop_
_entity.id
_entity.type
_entity.pdbx_description
1 polymer ?
#
loop_
_entity_poly.entity_id
_entity_poly.type
_entity_poly.pdbx_seq_one_letter_code
_entity_poly.pdbx_strand_id
1 'polypeptide(L)'
;MNPGWNKQYLSIATVFLLLAVVGIISYGMGLETDNELLDARDAVRAFKANGLELSPKVASTDDDLAIDGVLPIEYQVDKSEDSILIYEFDTVNKRKLGELSIEKYDIPSRVYRTARNLILLYQPRLPETLEEYKEILPTLQSR
;
A
#
# COMPACT_ATOMS: atom_id res chain seq x y z
N MET A 1 20.68 -25.25 15.37
CA MET A 1 19.66 -24.58 14.54
C MET A 1 19.83 -23.08 14.72
N ASN A 2 20.08 -22.35 13.63
CA ASN A 2 20.51 -20.96 13.69
C ASN A 2 19.27 -20.04 13.76
N PRO A 3 19.04 -19.30 14.87
CA PRO A 3 17.79 -18.55 15.11
C PRO A 3 17.58 -17.35 14.17
N GLY A 4 18.57 -17.01 13.34
CA GLY A 4 18.46 -15.96 12.32
C GLY A 4 17.57 -16.32 11.13
N TRP A 5 17.41 -17.61 10.82
CA TRP A 5 16.63 -18.05 9.66
C TRP A 5 15.13 -17.84 9.88
N ASN A 6 14.59 -18.16 11.06
CA ASN A 6 13.16 -18.01 11.35
C ASN A 6 12.64 -16.56 11.34
N LYS A 7 13.52 -15.58 11.58
CA LYS A 7 13.12 -14.16 11.68
C LYS A 7 12.90 -13.52 10.31
N GLN A 8 13.74 -13.83 9.33
CA GLN A 8 13.57 -13.34 7.95
C GLN A 8 12.29 -13.89 7.30
N TYR A 9 11.95 -15.17 7.52
CA TYR A 9 10.71 -15.73 6.98
C TYR A 9 9.45 -15.12 7.59
N LEU A 10 9.51 -14.70 8.85
CA LEU A 10 8.37 -14.05 9.53
C LEU A 10 8.10 -12.67 8.93
N SER A 11 9.13 -11.83 8.76
CA SER A 11 9.01 -10.52 8.10
C SER A 11 8.51 -10.63 6.65
N ILE A 12 9.02 -11.62 5.90
CA ILE A 12 8.61 -11.88 4.52
C ILE A 12 7.14 -12.33 4.47
N ALA A 13 6.72 -13.24 5.35
CA ALA A 13 5.35 -13.73 5.40
C ALA A 13 4.34 -12.61 5.76
N THR A 14 4.68 -11.72 6.71
CA THR A 14 3.83 -10.57 7.06
C THR A 14 3.66 -9.60 5.91
N VAL A 15 4.74 -9.30 5.17
CA VAL A 15 4.67 -8.46 3.96
C VAL A 15 3.78 -9.11 2.92
N PHE A 16 3.97 -10.40 2.61
CA PHE A 16 3.10 -11.11 1.66
C PHE A 16 1.63 -11.14 2.09
N LEU A 17 1.36 -11.30 3.38
CA LEU A 17 0.00 -11.28 3.93
C LEU A 17 -0.67 -9.91 3.72
N LEU A 18 0.03 -8.81 4.02
CA LEU A 18 -0.49 -7.46 3.81
C LEU A 18 -0.72 -7.17 2.32
N LEU A 19 0.18 -7.62 1.44
CA LEU A 19 0.00 -7.52 -0.01
C LEU A 19 -1.21 -8.32 -0.53
N ALA A 20 -1.52 -9.46 0.11
CA ALA A 20 -2.71 -10.25 -0.21
C ALA A 20 -3.98 -9.54 0.28
N VAL A 21 -3.98 -9.00 1.50
CA VAL A 21 -5.11 -8.23 2.08
C VAL A 21 -5.43 -7.00 1.23
N VAL A 22 -4.42 -6.19 0.90
CA VAL A 22 -4.59 -5.03 0.00
C VAL A 22 -5.16 -5.47 -1.35
N GLY A 23 -4.72 -6.63 -1.88
CA GLY A 23 -5.23 -7.20 -3.12
C GLY A 23 -6.71 -7.59 -3.06
N ILE A 24 -7.12 -8.30 -2.01
CA ILE A 24 -8.51 -8.73 -1.82
C ILE A 24 -9.43 -7.52 -1.70
N ILE A 25 -9.03 -6.53 -0.89
CA ILE A 25 -9.81 -5.29 -0.68
C ILE A 25 -9.94 -4.51 -1.99
N SER A 26 -8.83 -4.33 -2.71
CA SER A 26 -8.82 -3.61 -4.00
C SER A 26 -9.71 -4.30 -5.04
N TYR A 27 -9.69 -5.63 -5.08
CA TYR A 27 -10.55 -6.41 -5.98
C TYR A 27 -12.04 -6.24 -5.64
N GLY A 28 -12.40 -6.32 -4.35
CA GLY A 28 -13.76 -6.08 -3.89
C GLY A 28 -14.28 -4.69 -4.26
N MET A 29 -13.47 -3.66 -4.03
CA MET A 29 -13.77 -2.28 -4.44
C MET A 29 -13.98 -2.15 -5.96
N GLY A 30 -13.22 -2.93 -6.74
CA GLY A 30 -13.38 -3.03 -8.19
C GLY A 30 -14.73 -3.58 -8.63
N LEU A 31 -15.35 -4.45 -7.84
CA LEU A 31 -16.62 -5.10 -8.18
C LEU A 31 -17.86 -4.35 -7.70
N GLU A 32 -17.82 -3.67 -6.55
CA GLU A 32 -19.01 -3.14 -5.87
C GLU A 32 -19.58 -1.83 -6.44
N THR A 33 -18.91 -1.14 -7.37
CA THR A 33 -19.34 0.18 -7.84
C THR A 33 -20.02 0.16 -9.21
N ASP A 34 -21.33 0.43 -9.21
CA ASP A 34 -22.09 0.82 -10.39
C ASP A 34 -21.72 2.27 -10.76
N ASN A 35 -20.84 2.41 -11.75
CA ASN A 35 -20.49 3.64 -12.49
C ASN A 35 -19.84 4.82 -11.74
N GLU A 36 -19.74 4.82 -10.41
CA GLU A 36 -19.05 5.89 -9.68
C GLU A 36 -17.52 5.67 -9.63
N LEU A 37 -16.78 6.75 -9.86
CA LEU A 37 -15.33 6.79 -9.60
C LEU A 37 -15.12 6.75 -8.10
N LEU A 38 -14.11 6.00 -7.67
CA LEU A 38 -13.71 5.91 -6.27
C LEU A 38 -12.80 7.07 -5.91
N ASP A 39 -12.95 7.58 -4.69
CA ASP A 39 -11.96 8.45 -4.06
C ASP A 39 -11.14 7.68 -3.00
N ALA A 40 -10.09 8.30 -2.44
CA ALA A 40 -9.28 7.66 -1.40
C ALA A 40 -10.05 7.45 -0.11
N ARG A 41 -11.15 8.18 0.15
CA ARG A 41 -11.99 7.97 1.33
C ARG A 41 -12.75 6.66 1.20
N ASP A 42 -13.18 6.29 0.00
CA ASP A 42 -13.78 4.99 -0.28
C ASP A 42 -12.77 3.86 -0.02
N ALA A 43 -11.53 4.03 -0.48
CA ALA A 43 -10.45 3.09 -0.17
C ALA A 43 -10.20 2.96 1.33
N VAL A 44 -10.07 4.08 2.04
CA VAL A 44 -9.89 4.10 3.50
C VAL A 44 -11.05 3.43 4.23
N ARG A 45 -12.28 3.66 3.77
CA ARG A 45 -13.47 3.00 4.34
C ARG A 45 -13.42 1.49 4.12
N ALA A 46 -13.01 1.03 2.94
CA ALA A 46 -12.88 -0.39 2.63
C ALA A 46 -11.79 -1.06 3.48
N PHE A 47 -10.63 -0.41 3.67
CA PHE A 47 -9.58 -0.89 4.57
C PHE A 47 -10.07 -1.00 6.01
N LYS A 48 -10.72 0.05 6.52
CA LYS A 48 -11.27 0.07 7.88
C LYS A 48 -12.31 -1.03 8.10
N ALA A 49 -13.20 -1.25 7.13
CA ALA A 49 -14.21 -2.30 7.20
C ALA A 49 -13.60 -3.71 7.26
N ASN A 50 -12.38 -3.88 6.73
CA ASN A 50 -11.63 -5.13 6.75
C ASN A 50 -10.58 -5.19 7.89
N GLY A 51 -10.69 -4.31 8.89
CA GLY A 51 -9.83 -4.33 10.09
C GLY A 51 -8.43 -3.73 9.91
N LEU A 52 -8.20 -2.96 8.84
CA LEU A 52 -6.96 -2.21 8.63
C LEU A 52 -7.24 -0.71 8.81
N GLU A 53 -6.78 -0.15 9.93
CA GLU A 53 -6.93 1.29 10.18
C GLU A 53 -5.86 2.08 9.42
N LEU A 54 -6.30 3.16 8.78
CA LEU A 54 -5.44 4.06 8.02
C LEU A 54 -5.54 5.48 8.59
N SER A 55 -4.38 6.06 8.89
CA SER A 55 -4.25 7.44 9.39
C SER A 55 -3.74 8.32 8.25
N PRO A 56 -4.46 9.39 7.85
CA PRO A 56 -3.94 10.29 6.83
C PRO A 56 -2.67 10.98 7.34
N LYS A 57 -1.61 10.98 6.54
CA LYS A 57 -0.41 11.78 6.80
C LYS A 57 -0.53 13.14 6.12
N VAL A 58 -0.32 13.23 4.81
CA VAL A 58 -0.54 14.42 3.95
C VAL A 58 -0.59 13.94 2.48
N ALA A 59 -1.17 14.73 1.56
CA ALA A 59 -0.87 14.56 0.13
C ALA A 59 0.64 14.72 -0.09
N SER A 60 1.26 13.79 -0.82
CA SER A 60 2.69 13.88 -1.11
C SER A 60 2.99 15.13 -1.93
N THR A 61 4.10 15.79 -1.61
CA THR A 61 4.70 16.85 -2.43
C THR A 61 5.97 16.38 -3.13
N ASP A 62 6.26 15.09 -3.04
CA ASP A 62 7.42 14.47 -3.68
C ASP A 62 7.08 14.10 -5.13
N ASP A 63 7.60 14.88 -6.08
CA ASP A 63 7.40 14.66 -7.51
C ASP A 63 7.98 13.32 -7.98
N ASP A 64 8.94 12.73 -7.26
CA ASP A 64 9.51 11.42 -7.59
C ASP A 64 8.52 10.28 -7.32
N LEU A 65 7.49 10.53 -6.50
CA LEU A 65 6.38 9.61 -6.28
C LEU A 65 5.25 9.77 -7.32
N ALA A 66 5.33 10.73 -8.23
CA ALA A 66 4.26 10.96 -9.20
C ALA A 66 4.16 9.83 -10.24
N ILE A 67 2.93 9.35 -10.49
CA ILE A 67 2.64 8.38 -11.54
C ILE A 67 1.79 9.06 -12.61
N ASP A 68 2.38 9.24 -13.79
CA ASP A 68 1.74 9.95 -14.91
C ASP A 68 1.23 11.36 -14.50
N GLY A 69 2.03 12.05 -13.68
CA GLY A 69 1.72 13.39 -13.16
C GLY A 69 0.70 13.42 -12.00
N VAL A 70 0.27 12.27 -11.49
CA VAL A 70 -0.61 12.15 -10.32
C VAL A 70 0.22 11.85 -9.07
N LEU A 71 0.12 12.73 -8.08
CA LEU A 71 0.73 12.54 -6.75
C LEU A 71 -0.18 11.70 -5.85
N PRO A 72 0.40 10.83 -4.99
CA PRO A 72 -0.41 10.04 -4.07
C PRO A 72 -0.83 10.81 -2.83
N ILE A 73 -1.88 10.32 -2.19
CA ILE A 73 -2.19 10.62 -0.79
C ILE A 73 -1.57 9.51 0.07
N GLU A 74 -0.72 9.87 1.04
CA GLU A 74 -0.06 8.93 1.93
C GLU A 74 -0.93 8.66 3.18
N TYR A 75 -1.17 7.37 3.44
CA TYR A 75 -1.85 6.89 4.63
C TYR A 75 -0.93 5.96 5.42
N GLN A 76 -0.73 6.24 6.70
CA GLN A 76 -0.02 5.36 7.62
C GLN A 76 -0.91 4.18 8.03
N VAL A 77 -0.34 2.98 8.09
CA VAL A 77 -1.03 1.76 8.50
C VAL A 77 -0.99 1.61 10.03
N ASP A 78 -2.15 1.75 10.69
CA ASP A 78 -2.29 1.62 12.15
C ASP A 78 -1.21 2.44 12.89
N LYS A 79 -0.51 1.83 13.86
CA LYS A 79 0.66 2.36 14.55
C LYS A 79 1.99 1.94 13.93
N SER A 80 1.97 1.29 12.76
CA SER A 80 3.21 0.93 12.05
C SER A 80 3.76 2.14 11.31
N GLU A 81 5.02 2.06 10.92
CA GLU A 81 5.62 3.09 10.06
C GLU A 81 5.41 2.81 8.57
N ASP A 82 4.67 1.74 8.24
CA ASP A 82 4.31 1.42 6.86
C ASP A 82 3.26 2.40 6.34
N SER A 83 3.22 2.55 5.02
CA SER A 83 2.24 3.40 4.37
C SER A 83 1.55 2.72 3.19
N ILE A 84 0.34 3.18 2.92
CA ILE A 84 -0.37 2.94 1.67
C ILE A 84 -0.44 4.28 0.93
N LEU A 85 0.14 4.31 -0.26
CA LEU A 85 -0.01 5.42 -1.20
C LEU A 85 -1.24 5.16 -2.06
N ILE A 86 -2.17 6.12 -2.09
CA ILE A 86 -3.39 6.04 -2.89
C ILE A 86 -3.33 7.11 -3.97
N TYR A 87 -3.33 6.67 -5.23
CA TYR A 87 -3.37 7.53 -6.40
C TYR A 87 -4.80 7.57 -6.94
N GLU A 88 -5.40 8.75 -6.95
CA GLU A 88 -6.73 9.00 -7.50
C GLU A 88 -6.63 9.55 -8.92
N PHE A 89 -7.06 8.78 -9.92
CA PHE A 89 -7.10 9.26 -11.30
C PHE A 89 -8.52 9.73 -11.66
N ASP A 90 -8.62 10.80 -12.46
CA ASP A 90 -9.91 11.33 -12.93
C ASP A 90 -10.73 10.33 -13.75
N THR A 91 -10.09 9.29 -14.31
CA THR A 91 -10.76 8.25 -15.10
C THR A 91 -10.04 6.91 -14.98
N VAL A 92 -10.78 5.82 -15.24
CA VAL A 92 -10.22 4.46 -15.36
C VAL A 92 -9.16 4.38 -16.48
N ASN A 93 -9.33 5.15 -17.55
CA ASN A 93 -8.38 5.18 -18.67
C ASN A 93 -7.07 5.89 -18.29
N LYS A 94 -7.12 7.01 -17.56
CA LYS A 94 -5.91 7.64 -17.01
C LYS A 94 -5.19 6.69 -16.05
N ARG A 95 -5.91 5.97 -15.18
CA ARG A 95 -5.31 4.93 -14.32
C ARG A 95 -4.61 3.83 -15.13
N LYS A 96 -5.16 3.39 -16.27
CA LYS A 96 -4.49 2.44 -17.19
C LYS A 96 -3.16 2.99 -17.74
N LEU A 97 -3.10 4.28 -18.05
CA LEU A 97 -1.86 4.92 -18.50
C LEU A 97 -0.84 5.04 -17.37
N GLY A 98 -1.30 5.38 -16.16
CA GLY A 98 -0.48 5.36 -14.94
C GLY A 98 0.11 3.98 -14.68
N GLU A 99 -0.70 2.93 -14.76
CA GLU A 99 -0.25 1.54 -14.61
C GLU A 99 0.84 1.16 -15.62
N LEU A 100 0.67 1.49 -16.90
CA LEU A 100 1.70 1.27 -17.93
C LEU A 100 2.98 2.06 -17.65
N SER A 101 2.87 3.21 -16.99
CA SER A 101 4.04 4.01 -16.57
C SER A 101 4.81 3.31 -15.45
N ILE A 102 4.13 2.70 -14.48
CA ILE A 102 4.76 1.89 -13.43
C ILE A 102 5.46 0.66 -14.02
N GLU A 103 4.89 0.04 -15.06
CA GLU A 103 5.54 -1.09 -15.74
C GLU A 103 6.80 -0.67 -16.53
N LYS A 104 6.81 0.58 -17.01
CA LYS A 104 7.88 1.14 -17.85
C LYS A 104 9.03 1.74 -17.04
N TYR A 105 8.72 2.35 -15.90
CA TYR A 105 9.69 2.95 -14.99
C TYR A 105 9.87 2.01 -13.80
N ASP A 106 11.11 1.63 -13.44
CA ASP A 106 11.41 0.75 -12.29
C ASP A 106 11.19 1.50 -10.97
N ILE A 107 9.99 2.08 -10.80
CA ILE A 107 9.54 2.74 -9.57
C ILE A 107 9.65 1.68 -8.47
N PRO A 108 10.32 2.00 -7.34
CA PRO A 108 10.66 1.02 -6.31
C PRO A 108 9.43 0.59 -5.50
N SER A 109 8.54 -0.18 -6.12
CA SER A 109 7.38 -0.82 -5.48
C SER A 109 6.67 -1.74 -6.48
N ARG A 110 7.23 -2.94 -6.73
CA ARG A 110 6.63 -3.93 -7.66
C ARG A 110 5.29 -4.51 -7.19
N VAL A 111 4.78 -4.08 -6.03
CA VAL A 111 3.52 -4.59 -5.50
C VAL A 111 2.55 -3.44 -5.28
N TYR A 112 1.85 -3.10 -6.35
CA TYR A 112 0.65 -2.27 -6.31
C TYR A 112 -0.59 -3.13 -6.60
N ARG A 113 -1.75 -2.58 -6.26
CA ARG A 113 -3.08 -3.09 -6.57
C ARG A 113 -3.90 -1.97 -7.16
N THR A 114 -4.95 -2.33 -7.86
CA THR A 114 -5.77 -1.36 -8.59
C THR A 114 -7.22 -1.58 -8.23
N ALA A 115 -7.96 -0.49 -8.03
CA ALA A 115 -9.40 -0.52 -7.78
C ALA A 115 -10.06 0.58 -8.61
N ARG A 116 -10.74 0.21 -9.71
CA ARG A 116 -11.36 1.16 -10.66
C ARG A 116 -10.41 2.22 -11.21
N ASN A 117 -10.48 3.45 -10.71
CA ASN A 117 -9.65 4.60 -11.06
C ASN A 117 -8.52 4.83 -10.06
N LEU A 118 -8.34 3.94 -9.09
CA LEU A 118 -7.28 4.02 -8.08
C LEU A 118 -6.11 3.09 -8.39
N ILE A 119 -4.92 3.53 -8.00
CA ILE A 119 -3.76 2.67 -7.77
C ILE A 119 -3.42 2.76 -6.27
N LEU A 120 -3.22 1.60 -5.66
CA LEU A 120 -2.91 1.43 -4.24
C LEU A 120 -1.55 0.75 -4.15
N LEU A 121 -0.60 1.41 -3.50
CA LEU A 121 0.77 0.94 -3.39
C LEU A 121 1.11 0.80 -1.91
N TYR A 122 1.51 -0.40 -1.50
CA TYR A 122 1.97 -0.65 -0.13
C TYR A 122 3.47 -0.42 -0.05
N GLN A 123 3.86 0.55 0.77
CA GLN A 123 5.26 0.91 1.02
C GLN A 123 5.63 0.50 2.45
N PRO A 124 6.23 -0.68 2.62
CA PRO A 124 6.72 -1.08 3.92
C PRO A 124 7.90 -0.19 4.32
N ARG A 125 7.97 0.21 5.59
CA ARG A 125 9.21 0.79 6.10
C ARG A 125 10.15 -0.37 6.46
N LEU A 126 11.16 -0.56 5.62
CA LEU A 126 12.27 -1.43 5.98
C LEU A 126 13.08 -0.71 7.06
N PRO A 127 13.32 -1.33 8.22
CA PRO A 127 14.17 -0.72 9.24
C PRO A 127 15.57 -0.54 8.66
N GLU A 128 16.08 0.69 8.71
CA GLU A 128 17.40 1.03 8.19
C GLU A 128 18.49 0.67 9.21
N THR A 129 18.10 0.51 10.48
CA THR A 129 19.00 0.22 11.60
C THR A 129 18.61 -1.06 12.35
N LEU A 130 19.60 -1.65 13.03
CA LEU A 130 19.41 -2.82 13.89
C LEU A 130 18.54 -2.47 15.12
N GLU A 131 18.61 -1.23 15.59
CA GLU A 131 17.81 -0.69 16.69
C GLU A 131 16.32 -0.58 16.29
N GLU A 132 16.00 0.04 15.15
CA GLU A 132 14.63 0.09 14.62
C GLU A 132 14.06 -1.32 14.41
N TYR A 133 14.87 -2.24 13.88
CA TYR A 133 14.47 -3.64 13.72
C TYR A 133 14.10 -4.31 15.06
N LYS A 134 14.82 -4.01 16.14
CA LYS A 134 14.54 -4.56 17.47
C LYS A 134 13.26 -3.98 18.08
N GLU A 135 12.90 -2.75 17.74
CA GLU A 135 11.68 -2.07 18.23
C GLU A 135 10.40 -2.64 17.59
N ILE A 136 10.45 -3.00 16.30
CA ILE A 136 9.29 -3.58 15.60
C ILE A 136 9.15 -5.10 15.77
N LEU A 137 10.21 -5.77 16.26
CA LEU A 137 10.26 -7.23 16.45
C LEU A 137 9.10 -7.80 17.29
N PRO A 138 8.68 -7.19 18.41
CA PRO A 138 7.59 -7.72 19.23
C PRO A 138 6.25 -7.75 18.48
N THR A 139 5.99 -6.72 17.66
CA THR A 139 4.76 -6.60 16.85
C THR A 139 4.71 -7.63 15.74
N LEU A 140 5.88 -7.99 15.17
CA LEU A 140 6.01 -9.05 14.17
C LEU A 140 5.91 -10.46 14.76
N GLN A 141 6.23 -10.63 16.05
CA GLN A 141 6.24 -11.93 16.74
C GLN A 141 4.95 -12.22 17.52
N SER A 142 4.11 -11.23 17.78
CA SER A 142 2.88 -11.39 18.56
C SER A 142 1.63 -11.73 17.71
N ARG A 143 1.78 -12.12 16.44
CA ARG A 143 0.68 -12.51 15.56
C ARG A 143 0.97 -13.81 14.83
#